data_AF-A0A1V3STF5-F1
#
_entry.id   AF-A0A1V3STF5-F1
#
_cell.length_a   1.000
_cell.length_b   1.000
_cell.length_c   1.000
_cell.angle_alpha   90.00
_cell.angle_beta   90.00
_cell.angle_gamma   90.00
#
_symmetry.space_group_name_H-M   'P 1'
#
loop_
_entity.id
_entity.type
_entity.pdbx_description
1 polymer ?
#
loop_
_entity_poly.entity_id
_entity_poly.type
_entity_poly.pdbx_seq_one_letter_code
_entity_poly.pdbx_strand_id
1 'polypeptide(L)'
;MSSNLTFSHKYRIGEACRILGITPATLRHWEKVFPLLSPKKTRGGQREYSEEDLRFLGRVIELTHVDGRSLKGAKAILEGVTLPESPQWIGETLVDIRKALQLMKENDSEIGA
;
A
#
# COMPACT_ATOMS: atom_id res chain seq x y z
N MET A 1 42.77 7.78 -4.98
CA MET A 1 41.69 8.07 -5.95
C MET A 1 40.75 6.89 -5.95
N SER A 2 39.72 6.90 -5.10
CA SER A 2 38.78 5.78 -4.99
C SER A 2 37.59 6.09 -5.88
N SER A 3 37.58 5.53 -7.09
CA SER A 3 36.42 5.58 -7.98
C SER A 3 35.34 4.65 -7.44
N ASN A 4 34.38 5.18 -6.70
CA ASN A 4 33.13 4.48 -6.41
C ASN A 4 32.34 4.35 -7.71
N LEU A 5 32.57 3.26 -8.45
CA LEU A 5 31.68 2.86 -9.54
C LEU A 5 30.40 2.30 -8.91
N THR A 6 29.45 3.17 -8.59
CA THR A 6 28.10 2.74 -8.23
C THR A 6 27.40 2.29 -9.51
N PHE A 7 27.53 1.02 -9.87
CA PHE A 7 26.67 0.42 -10.88
C PHE A 7 25.22 0.56 -10.40
N SER A 8 24.44 1.44 -11.05
CA SER A 8 23.02 1.60 -10.76
C SER A 8 22.30 0.33 -11.22
N HIS A 9 22.08 -0.60 -10.30
CA HIS A 9 21.34 -1.82 -10.59
C HIS A 9 19.90 -1.46 -11.00
N LYS A 10 19.41 -2.10 -12.05
CA LYS A 10 18.06 -1.93 -12.57
C LYS A 10 17.34 -3.26 -12.52
N TYR A 11 16.13 -3.24 -11.99
CA TYR A 11 15.29 -4.42 -11.81
C TYR A 11 14.21 -4.43 -12.87
N ARG A 12 13.98 -5.57 -13.51
CA ARG A 12 12.77 -5.76 -14.33
C ARG A 12 11.57 -5.96 -13.44
N ILE A 13 10.37 -5.79 -14.00
CA ILE A 13 9.11 -5.96 -13.24
C ILE A 13 9.02 -7.29 -12.49
N GLY A 14 9.47 -8.39 -13.09
CA GLY A 14 9.46 -9.70 -12.43
C GLY A 14 10.43 -9.80 -11.25
N GLU A 15 11.59 -9.16 -11.33
CA GLU A 15 12.56 -9.12 -10.22
C GLU A 15 12.05 -8.26 -9.09
N ALA A 16 11.56 -7.05 -9.41
CA ALA A 16 10.97 -6.16 -8.43
C ALA A 16 9.79 -6.83 -7.69
N CYS A 17 8.90 -7.52 -8.42
CA CYS A 17 7.80 -8.28 -7.84
C CYS A 17 8.26 -9.38 -6.88
N ARG A 18 9.31 -10.13 -7.23
CA ARG A 18 9.88 -11.17 -6.36
C ARG A 18 10.47 -10.59 -5.07
N ILE A 19 11.20 -9.48 -5.18
CA ILE A 19 11.80 -8.80 -4.03
C ILE A 19 10.72 -8.26 -3.09
N LEU A 20 9.69 -7.65 -3.67
CA LEU A 20 8.61 -6.99 -2.92
C LEU A 20 7.49 -7.94 -2.47
N GLY A 21 7.46 -9.18 -2.96
CA GLY A 21 6.40 -10.14 -2.65
C GLY A 21 5.01 -9.73 -3.20
N ILE A 22 4.96 -9.00 -4.31
CA ILE A 22 3.71 -8.53 -4.94
C ILE A 22 3.57 -9.04 -6.36
N THR A 23 2.35 -8.99 -6.91
CA THR A 23 2.11 -9.38 -8.30
C THR A 23 2.48 -8.25 -9.28
N PRO A 24 2.82 -8.57 -10.55
CA PRO A 24 3.01 -7.55 -11.58
C PRO A 24 1.76 -6.69 -11.82
N ALA A 25 0.55 -7.22 -11.59
CA ALA A 25 -0.68 -6.47 -11.71
C ALA A 25 -0.79 -5.41 -10.60
N THR A 26 -0.48 -5.79 -9.36
CA THR A 26 -0.40 -4.87 -8.21
C THR A 26 0.60 -3.75 -8.47
N LEU A 27 1.82 -4.09 -8.90
CA LEU A 27 2.87 -3.11 -9.17
C LEU A 27 2.46 -2.11 -10.26
N ARG A 28 1.87 -2.59 -11.36
CA ARG A 28 1.34 -1.71 -12.43
C ARG A 28 0.18 -0.85 -11.97
N HIS A 29 -0.64 -1.33 -11.05
CA HIS A 29 -1.71 -0.54 -10.46
C HIS A 29 -1.12 0.59 -9.60
N TRP A 30 -0.12 0.27 -8.77
CA TRP A 30 0.55 1.24 -7.91
C TRP A 30 1.28 2.34 -8.69
N GLU A 31 1.92 2.03 -9.82
CA GLU A 31 2.46 3.05 -10.74
C GLU A 31 1.42 4.12 -11.13
N LYS A 32 0.14 3.75 -11.25
CA LYS A 32 -0.93 4.71 -11.57
C LYS A 32 -1.37 5.52 -10.35
N VAL A 33 -1.28 4.93 -9.16
CA VAL A 33 -1.71 5.55 -7.91
C VAL A 33 -0.68 6.57 -7.43
N PHE A 34 0.61 6.25 -7.55
CA PHE A 34 1.75 7.02 -7.04
C PHE A 34 2.53 7.65 -8.20
N PRO A 35 2.30 8.94 -8.54
CA PRO A 35 3.02 9.60 -9.62
C PRO A 35 4.54 9.70 -9.38
N LEU A 36 4.97 9.65 -8.12
CA LEU A 36 6.39 9.59 -7.72
C LEU A 36 7.07 8.28 -8.15
N LEU A 37 6.30 7.20 -8.35
CA LEU A 37 6.79 5.93 -8.86
C LEU A 37 6.71 5.91 -10.40
N SER A 38 7.76 6.40 -11.04
CA SER A 38 7.82 6.53 -12.51
C SER A 38 9.01 5.74 -13.08
N PRO A 39 8.93 4.39 -13.12
CA PRO A 39 10.02 3.57 -13.61
C PRO A 39 10.30 3.88 -15.08
N LYS A 40 11.59 3.96 -15.44
CA LYS A 40 12.00 4.19 -16.82
C LYS A 40 11.55 3.01 -17.69
N LYS A 41 11.19 3.32 -18.93
CA LYS A 41 10.92 2.31 -19.95
C LYS A 41 12.14 2.18 -20.85
N THR A 42 12.56 0.95 -21.13
CA THR A 42 13.57 0.65 -22.14
C THR A 42 13.03 0.96 -23.54
N ARG A 43 13.91 0.95 -24.55
CA ARG A 43 13.50 1.09 -25.96
C ARG A 43 12.46 0.05 -26.39
N GLY A 44 12.50 -1.15 -25.80
CA GLY A 44 11.51 -2.22 -26.05
C GLY A 44 10.24 -2.12 -25.18
N GLY A 45 10.04 -1.03 -24.45
CA GLY A 45 8.86 -0.80 -23.62
C GLY A 45 8.83 -1.53 -22.27
N GLN A 46 9.92 -2.21 -21.90
CA GLN A 46 10.03 -2.90 -20.61
C GLN A 46 10.32 -1.91 -19.49
N ARG A 47 9.73 -2.12 -18.31
CA ARG A 47 9.95 -1.27 -17.14
C ARG A 47 11.22 -1.68 -16.41
N GLU A 48 12.02 -0.69 -16.05
CA GLU A 48 13.20 -0.81 -15.21
C GLU A 48 13.02 0.02 -13.94
N TYR A 49 13.03 -0.66 -12.81
CA TYR A 49 12.94 -0.08 -11.48
C TYR A 49 14.35 0.12 -10.94
N SER A 50 14.57 1.26 -10.31
CA SER A 50 15.78 1.55 -9.56
C SER A 50 15.69 1.05 -8.13
N GLU A 51 16.81 1.08 -7.44
CA GLU A 51 16.87 0.93 -5.98
C GLU A 51 15.95 1.91 -5.24
N GLU A 52 15.80 3.13 -5.75
CA GLU A 52 14.94 4.14 -5.15
C GLU A 52 13.46 3.80 -5.33
N ASP A 53 13.08 3.30 -6.51
CA ASP A 53 11.73 2.79 -6.77
C ASP A 53 11.39 1.63 -5.83
N LEU A 54 12.34 0.70 -5.60
CA LEU A 54 12.15 -0.42 -4.67
C LEU A 54 12.01 0.05 -3.23
N ARG A 55 12.80 1.04 -2.78
CA ARG A 55 12.66 1.63 -1.44
C ARG A 55 11.30 2.30 -1.27
N PHE A 56 10.87 3.08 -2.26
CA PHE A 56 9.55 3.69 -2.26
C PHE A 56 8.43 2.65 -2.17
N LEU A 57 8.50 1.60 -3.00
CA LEU A 57 7.55 0.50 -3.00
C LEU A 57 7.55 -0.28 -1.68
N GLY A 58 8.71 -0.49 -1.06
CA GLY A 58 8.82 -1.08 0.27
C GLY A 58 8.07 -0.26 1.32
N ARG A 59 8.18 1.08 1.27
CA ARG A 59 7.42 1.96 2.16
C ARG A 59 5.93 1.91 1.90
N VAL A 60 5.49 1.79 0.64
CA VAL A 60 4.07 1.58 0.32
C VAL A 60 3.56 0.29 0.97
N ILE A 61 4.32 -0.82 0.88
CA ILE A 61 3.94 -2.11 1.50
C ILE A 61 3.81 -1.99 3.01
N GLU A 62 4.75 -1.33 3.67
CA GLU A 62 4.70 -1.11 5.11
C GLU A 62 3.40 -0.36 5.50
N LEU A 63 3.12 0.75 4.82
CA LEU A 63 1.92 1.55 5.10
C LEU A 63 0.63 0.77 4.85
N THR A 64 0.56 -0.08 3.83
CA THR A 64 -0.69 -0.77 3.47
C THR A 64 -0.90 -2.09 4.18
N HIS A 65 0.15 -2.90 4.34
CA HIS A 65 0.04 -4.27 4.86
C HIS A 65 0.36 -4.34 6.36
N VAL A 66 1.23 -3.47 6.87
CA VAL A 66 1.59 -3.43 8.29
C VAL A 66 0.69 -2.43 9.02
N ASP A 67 0.63 -1.20 8.54
CA ASP A 67 -0.11 -0.11 9.21
C ASP A 67 -1.62 -0.08 8.85
N GLY A 68 -2.06 -0.94 7.91
CA GLY A 68 -3.46 -1.04 7.50
C GLY A 68 -4.00 0.20 6.79
N ARG A 69 -3.15 1.07 6.24
CA ARG A 69 -3.58 2.26 5.51
C ARG A 69 -4.15 1.89 4.13
N SER A 70 -5.18 2.62 3.69
CA SER A 70 -5.59 2.55 2.29
C SER A 70 -4.51 3.14 1.38
N LEU A 71 -4.52 2.79 0.09
CA LEU A 71 -3.58 3.36 -0.89
C LEU A 71 -3.66 4.89 -0.96
N LYS A 72 -4.85 5.47 -0.77
CA LYS A 72 -5.03 6.94 -0.68
C LYS A 72 -4.35 7.51 0.58
N GLY A 73 -4.49 6.82 1.72
CA GLY A 73 -3.83 7.18 2.97
C GLY A 73 -2.30 7.11 2.86
N ALA A 74 -1.79 6.00 2.33
CA ALA A 74 -0.36 5.82 2.09
C ALA A 74 0.20 6.90 1.15
N LYS A 75 -0.52 7.22 0.06
CA LYS A 75 -0.13 8.27 -0.89
C LYS A 75 0.04 9.62 -0.21
N ALA A 76 -0.92 10.02 0.61
CA ALA A 76 -0.84 11.31 1.27
C ALA A 76 0.33 11.39 2.27
N ILE A 77 0.58 10.32 3.03
CA ILE A 77 1.75 10.23 3.92
C ILE A 77 3.05 10.37 3.12
N LEU A 78 3.16 9.67 1.99
CA LEU A 78 4.35 9.70 1.13
C LEU A 78 4.55 11.05 0.42
N GLU A 79 3.49 11.79 0.14
CA GLU A 79 3.53 13.13 -0.46
C GLU A 79 3.65 14.24 0.61
N GLY A 80 3.72 13.90 1.90
CA GLY A 80 3.78 14.87 3.00
C GLY A 80 2.48 15.65 3.21
N VAL A 81 1.36 15.12 2.69
CA VAL A 81 0.03 15.70 2.83
C VAL A 81 -0.64 15.10 4.07
N THR A 82 -0.95 15.95 5.04
CA THR A 82 -1.82 15.56 6.15
C THR A 82 -3.23 15.38 5.64
N LEU A 83 -3.69 14.13 5.53
CA LEU A 83 -5.13 13.87 5.43
C LEU A 83 -5.75 14.11 6.80
N PRO A 84 -7.00 14.59 6.87
CA PRO A 84 -7.74 14.55 8.11
C PRO A 84 -7.69 13.11 8.65
N GLU A 85 -7.38 12.95 9.93
CA GLU A 85 -7.49 11.66 10.60
C GLU A 85 -8.86 11.06 10.27
N SER A 86 -8.93 9.73 10.17
CA SER A 86 -10.14 8.99 9.76
C SER A 86 -11.40 9.71 10.24
N PRO A 87 -12.42 9.91 9.37
CA PRO A 87 -13.62 10.61 9.76
C PRO A 87 -14.09 10.11 11.13
N GLN A 88 -14.27 11.00 12.12
CA GLN A 88 -14.51 10.58 13.51
C GLN A 88 -15.68 9.57 13.61
N TRP A 89 -16.64 9.69 12.68
CA TRP A 89 -17.80 8.80 12.56
C TRP A 89 -17.45 7.32 12.32
N ILE A 90 -16.26 6.96 11.79
CA ILE A 90 -15.89 5.55 11.58
C ILE A 90 -15.75 4.83 12.93
N GLY A 91 -15.14 5.48 13.93
CA GLY A 91 -15.02 4.91 15.28
C GLY A 91 -16.38 4.73 15.94
N GLU A 92 -17.24 5.74 15.85
CA GLU A 92 -18.61 5.71 16.37
C GLU A 92 -19.44 4.61 15.70
N THR A 93 -19.36 4.52 14.37
CA THR A 93 -20.08 3.51 13.58
C THR A 93 -19.63 2.10 13.89
N LEU A 94 -18.34 1.85 14.10
CA LEU A 94 -17.86 0.51 14.48
C LEU A 94 -18.35 0.12 15.89
N VAL A 95 -18.43 1.08 16.82
CA VAL A 95 -19.01 0.84 18.14
C VAL A 95 -20.49 0.51 18.05
N ASP A 96 -21.23 1.23 17.21
CA ASP A 96 -22.66 1.02 17.01
C ASP A 96 -22.96 -0.30 16.30
N ILE A 97 -22.20 -0.64 15.25
CA ILE A 97 -22.28 -1.94 14.59
C ILE A 97 -21.97 -3.06 15.58
N ARG A 98 -20.96 -2.92 16.44
CA ARG A 98 -20.63 -3.93 17.46
C ARG A 98 -21.78 -4.10 18.47
N LYS A 99 -22.37 -3.02 18.95
CA LYS A 99 -23.53 -3.07 19.87
C LYS A 99 -24.73 -3.73 19.20
N ALA A 100 -25.05 -3.37 17.96
CA ALA A 100 -26.14 -3.97 17.21
C ALA A 100 -25.93 -5.48 17.02
N LEU A 101 -24.71 -5.91 16.66
CA LEU A 101 -24.37 -7.33 16.54
C LEU A 101 -24.46 -8.10 17.87
N GLN A 102 -24.19 -7.43 18.99
CA GLN A 102 -24.29 -8.04 20.32
C GLN A 102 -25.75 -8.22 20.76
N LEU A 103 -26.58 -7.19 20.53
CA LEU A 103 -28.02 -7.27 20.76
C LEU A 103 -28.69 -8.36 19.92
N MET A 104 -28.26 -8.52 18.66
CA MET A 104 -28.78 -9.60 17.81
C MET A 104 -28.44 -10.99 18.36
N LYS A 105 -27.23 -11.19 18.91
CA LYS A 105 -26.85 -12.46 19.53
C LYS A 105 -27.62 -12.77 20.80
N GLU A 106 -27.92 -11.75 21.61
CA GLU A 106 -28.69 -11.90 22.84
C GLU A 106 -30.15 -12.25 22.53
N ASN A 107 -30.74 -11.65 21.51
CA ASN A 107 -32.13 -11.93 21.09
C ASN A 107 -32.31 -13.33 20.48
N ASP A 108 -31.31 -13.84 19.75
CA ASP A 108 -31.32 -15.21 19.22
C ASP A 108 -31.21 -16.27 20.35
N SER A 109 -30.74 -15.88 21.54
CA SER A 109 -30.61 -16.76 22.72
C SER A 109 -31.93 -16.93 23.48
N GLU A 110 -32.89 -16.00 23.32
CA GLU A 110 -34.19 -16.02 24.01
C GLU A 110 -35.29 -16.77 23.22
N ILE A 111 -35.12 -16.97 21.91
CA ILE A 111 -36.12 -17.61 21.05
C ILE A 111 -36.02 -19.16 21.07
N GLY A 112 -35.00 -19.72 21.74
CA GLY A 112 -34.72 -21.15 21.79
C GLY A 112 -35.14 -21.90 23.08
N ALA A 113 -35.90 -21.28 23.98
CA ALA A 113 -36.36 -21.89 25.25
C ALA A 113 -37.84 -22.27 25.24
#